data_AF-A0AAV8XS58-F1
#
_entry.id   AF-A0AAV8XS58-F1
#
_cell.length_a   1.000
_cell.length_b   1.000
_cell.length_c   1.000
_cell.angle_alpha   90.00
_cell.angle_beta   90.00
_cell.angle_gamma   90.00
#
_symmetry.space_group_name_H-M   'P 1'
#
loop_
_entity.id
_entity.type
_entity.pdbx_description
1 polymer ?
#
loop_
_entity_poly.entity_id
_entity_poly.type
_entity_poly.pdbx_seq_one_letter_code
_entity_poly.pdbx_strand_id
1 'polypeptide(L)'
;MEEDHDYKRKNRGSLQIVQSMMNPPKDEDINEEEPEEEVEIPTTKEAMIALKTVMSYVESKYPEREQFLNTADQQEQDINKDILSSRSKQKKNYRFFQ
;
A
#
# COMPACT_ATOMS: atom_id res chain seq x y z
N MET A 1 -17.18 43.68 28.50
CA MET A 1 -15.87 44.15 28.02
C MET A 1 -15.08 42.88 27.74
N GLU A 2 -15.29 42.14 26.64
CA GLU A 2 -15.24 42.55 25.23
C GLU A 2 -14.06 43.48 24.97
N GLU A 3 -12.97 42.94 24.41
CA GLU A 3 -12.46 43.35 23.10
C GLU A 3 -11.31 42.42 22.66
N ASP A 4 -11.60 41.65 21.60
CA ASP A 4 -10.65 40.97 20.73
C ASP A 4 -9.88 42.00 19.92
N HIS A 5 -8.56 41.87 19.79
CA HIS A 5 -7.81 42.48 18.70
C HIS A 5 -6.77 41.51 18.12
N ASP A 6 -7.20 40.85 17.05
CA ASP A 6 -6.39 40.17 16.04
C ASP A 6 -5.67 41.23 15.17
N TYR A 7 -4.33 41.23 15.17
CA TYR A 7 -3.54 41.85 14.12
C TYR A 7 -2.35 40.96 13.73
N LYS A 8 -2.58 40.13 12.72
CA LYS A 8 -1.53 39.55 11.87
C LYS A 8 -0.69 40.65 11.19
N ARG A 9 0.65 40.59 11.30
CA ARG A 9 1.57 40.73 10.15
C ARG A 9 3.01 40.28 10.44
N LYS A 10 3.34 39.16 9.80
CA LYS A 10 4.61 38.67 9.25
C LYS A 10 5.80 39.65 9.31
N ASN A 11 6.93 39.21 9.88
CA ASN A 11 8.25 39.44 9.30
C ASN A 11 9.19 38.26 9.60
N ARG A 12 9.60 37.60 8.51
CA ARG A 12 10.66 36.60 8.42
C ARG A 12 12.02 37.31 8.44
N GLY A 13 13.00 36.70 9.09
CA GLY A 13 14.41 37.09 9.04
C GLY A 13 14.90 37.43 10.46
N SER A 14 15.81 36.70 11.09
CA SER A 14 16.93 35.92 10.56
C SER A 14 17.28 34.81 11.56
N LEU A 15 17.37 33.57 11.07
CA LEU A 15 18.02 32.48 11.77
C LEU A 15 19.52 32.80 11.86
N GLN A 16 20.04 33.10 13.06
CA GLN A 16 21.47 33.03 13.31
C GLN A 16 21.79 31.60 13.75
N ILE A 17 22.14 30.76 12.78
CA ILE A 17 22.68 29.42 13.03
C ILE A 17 24.15 29.60 13.41
N VAL A 18 24.46 29.35 14.68
CA VAL A 18 25.85 29.27 15.16
C VAL A 18 26.45 27.99 14.58
N GLN A 19 27.18 28.10 13.48
CA GLN A 19 28.07 27.05 13.01
C GLN A 19 29.26 26.99 13.96
N SER A 20 29.33 25.94 14.77
CA SER A 20 30.53 25.64 15.54
C SER A 20 30.77 24.13 15.54
N MET A 21 31.83 23.77 14.82
CA MET A 21 32.65 22.56 15.01
C MET A 21 32.07 21.25 14.48
N MET A 22 31.98 21.19 13.14
CA MET A 22 32.22 19.96 12.39
C MET A 22 33.65 19.48 12.64
N ASN A 23 33.78 18.30 13.22
CA ASN A 23 34.82 17.34 12.87
C ASN A 23 34.15 15.96 12.94
N PRO A 24 33.55 15.47 11.83
CA PRO A 24 33.15 14.07 11.78
C PRO A 24 34.41 13.19 11.97
N PRO A 25 34.32 12.07 12.70
CA PRO A 25 35.39 11.08 12.68
C PRO A 25 35.68 10.75 11.22
N LYS A 26 36.97 10.66 10.87
CA LYS A 26 37.39 10.25 9.53
C LYS A 26 36.71 8.93 9.24
N ASP A 27 35.82 8.94 8.26
CA ASP A 27 35.37 7.72 7.61
C ASP A 27 36.67 7.04 7.12
N GLU A 28 37.11 6.01 7.84
CA GLU A 28 37.97 5.04 7.21
C GLU A 28 37.11 4.51 6.07
N ASP A 29 37.52 4.81 4.84
CA ASP A 29 36.98 4.18 3.64
C ASP A 29 37.22 2.67 3.81
N ILE A 30 36.30 2.00 4.50
CA ILE A 30 36.17 0.55 4.41
C ILE A 30 35.68 0.35 2.99
N ASN A 31 36.64 0.17 2.09
CA ASN A 31 36.37 -0.42 0.80
C ASN A 31 35.98 -1.88 1.08
N GLU A 32 34.75 -2.07 1.57
CA GLU A 32 34.06 -3.35 1.53
C GLU A 32 33.79 -3.58 0.05
N GLU A 33 34.82 -4.05 -0.66
CA GLU A 33 34.64 -4.80 -1.90
C GLU A 33 33.77 -5.99 -1.50
N GLU A 34 32.45 -5.83 -1.61
CA GLU A 34 31.51 -6.96 -1.55
C GLU A 34 32.06 -7.99 -2.54
N PRO A 35 32.37 -9.22 -2.10
CA PRO A 35 32.84 -10.23 -3.03
C PRO A 35 31.78 -10.37 -4.11
N GLU A 36 32.15 -10.11 -5.36
CA GLU A 36 31.28 -10.36 -6.51
C GLU A 36 30.97 -11.86 -6.50
N GLU A 37 29.84 -12.23 -5.91
CA GLU A 37 29.35 -13.60 -5.90
C GLU A 37 29.01 -13.92 -7.36
N GLU A 38 29.87 -14.71 -8.01
CA GLU A 38 29.65 -15.16 -9.39
C GLU A 38 28.39 -16.02 -9.41
N VAL A 39 27.24 -15.41 -9.71
CA VAL A 39 25.98 -16.12 -9.88
C VAL A 39 26.02 -16.82 -11.23
N GLU A 40 26.13 -18.15 -11.20
CA GLU A 40 26.03 -18.97 -12.41
C GLU A 40 24.68 -18.72 -13.11
N ILE A 41 24.75 -18.35 -14.40
CA ILE A 41 23.55 -18.09 -15.20
C ILE A 41 22.90 -19.43 -15.55
N PRO A 42 21.64 -19.69 -15.12
CA PRO A 42 21.00 -20.97 -15.37
C PRO A 42 20.69 -21.14 -16.86
N THR A 43 20.72 -22.38 -17.33
CA THR A 43 20.22 -22.71 -18.66
C THR A 43 18.70 -22.52 -18.71
N THR A 44 18.15 -22.37 -19.92
CA THR A 44 16.69 -22.27 -20.13
C THR A 44 15.93 -23.43 -19.47
N LYS A 45 16.48 -24.65 -19.51
CA LYS A 45 15.85 -25.83 -18.92
C LYS A 45 15.79 -25.73 -17.39
N GLU A 46 16.89 -25.31 -16.76
CA GLU A 46 16.97 -25.15 -15.31
C GLU A 46 16.04 -24.02 -14.83
N ALA A 47 16.02 -22.89 -15.54
CA ALA A 47 15.11 -21.79 -15.26
C ALA A 47 13.63 -22.23 -15.35
N MET A 48 13.26 -23.01 -16.37
CA MET A 48 11.91 -23.55 -16.50
C MET A 48 11.53 -24.52 -15.38
N ILE A 49 12.48 -25.35 -14.91
CA ILE A 49 12.24 -26.27 -13.79
C ILE A 49 12.06 -25.48 -12.49
N ALA A 50 12.95 -24.54 -12.20
CA ALA A 50 12.86 -23.68 -11.03
C ALA A 50 11.53 -22.92 -10.99
N LEU A 51 11.11 -22.34 -12.12
CA LEU A 51 9.84 -21.63 -12.24
C LEU A 51 8.64 -22.53 -11.91
N LYS A 52 8.60 -23.76 -12.46
CA LYS A 52 7.53 -24.73 -12.18
C LYS A 52 7.46 -25.09 -10.70
N THR A 53 8.61 -25.28 -10.05
CA THR A 53 8.67 -25.58 -8.62
C THR A 53 8.14 -24.40 -7.78
N VAL A 54 8.54 -23.17 -8.10
CA VAL A 54 8.03 -21.97 -7.42
C VAL A 54 6.53 -21.82 -7.61
N MET A 55 6.02 -22.00 -8.82
CA MET A 55 4.58 -21.95 -9.10
C MET A 55 3.81 -22.98 -8.27
N SER A 56 4.26 -24.24 -8.26
CA SER A 56 3.64 -25.31 -7.48
C SER A 56 3.67 -25.02 -5.98
N TYR A 57 4.76 -24.44 -5.47
CA TYR A 57 4.85 -24.01 -4.07
C TYR A 57 3.84 -22.91 -3.75
N VAL A 58 3.72 -21.89 -4.60
CA VAL A 58 2.76 -20.79 -4.41
C VAL A 58 1.32 -21.32 -4.43
N GLU A 59 0.97 -22.16 -5.40
CA GLU A 59 -0.35 -22.82 -5.44
C GLU A 59 -0.64 -23.62 -4.16
N SER A 60 0.37 -24.35 -3.65
CA SER A 60 0.23 -25.13 -2.41
C SER A 60 0.09 -24.28 -1.14
N LYS A 61 0.65 -23.07 -1.14
CA LYS A 61 0.67 -22.17 0.03
C LYS A 61 -0.52 -21.25 0.12
N TYR A 62 -1.20 -21.00 -1.00
CA TYR A 62 -2.39 -20.17 -1.07
C TYR A 62 -3.62 -20.94 -1.58
N PRO A 63 -3.95 -22.11 -1.00
CA PRO A 63 -5.11 -22.90 -1.44
C PRO A 63 -6.44 -22.17 -1.16
N GLU A 64 -6.45 -21.30 -0.15
CA GLU A 64 -7.62 -20.52 0.25
C GLU A 64 -7.87 -19.30 -0.65
N ARG A 65 -6.96 -18.99 -1.60
CA ARG A 65 -7.15 -17.85 -2.51
C ARG A 65 -8.44 -17.98 -3.32
N GLU A 66 -8.73 -19.18 -3.82
CA GLU A 66 -9.98 -19.43 -4.54
C GLU A 66 -11.20 -19.37 -3.62
N GLN A 67 -11.08 -19.87 -2.39
CA GLN A 67 -12.18 -19.81 -1.41
C GLN A 67 -12.49 -18.38 -0.98
N PHE A 68 -11.47 -17.55 -0.79
CA PHE A 68 -11.59 -16.13 -0.48
C PHE A 68 -12.27 -15.37 -1.63
N LEU A 69 -11.81 -15.58 -2.87
CA LEU A 69 -12.40 -14.94 -4.05
C LEU A 69 -13.87 -15.33 -4.23
N ASN A 70 -14.19 -16.62 -4.09
CA ASN A 70 -15.57 -17.10 -4.19
C ASN A 70 -16.47 -16.53 -3.08
N THR A 71 -15.94 -16.39 -1.86
CA THR A 71 -16.69 -15.79 -0.74
C THR A 71 -16.93 -14.31 -0.97
N ALA A 72 -15.93 -13.58 -1.47
CA ALA A 72 -16.06 -12.16 -1.80
C ALA A 72 -17.09 -11.93 -2.93
N ASP A 73 -17.07 -12.74 -3.98
CA ASP A 73 -18.02 -12.67 -5.10
C ASP A 73 -19.46 -12.94 -4.62
N GLN A 74 -19.64 -13.93 -3.74
CA GLN A 74 -20.95 -14.21 -3.13
C GLN A 74 -21.46 -13.04 -2.28
N GLN A 75 -20.59 -12.41 -1.48
CA GLN A 75 -20.95 -11.23 -0.69
C GLN A 75 -21.36 -10.04 -1.58
N GLU A 76 -20.67 -9.83 -2.70
CA GLU A 76 -21.04 -8.80 -3.67
C GLU A 76 -22.45 -9.04 -4.25
N GLN A 77 -22.75 -10.29 -4.62
CA GLN A 77 -24.07 -10.66 -5.14
C GLN A 77 -25.19 -10.41 -4.11
N ASP A 78 -24.96 -10.76 -2.85
CA ASP A 78 -25.93 -10.57 -1.77
C ASP A 78 -26.21 -9.08 -1.52
N ILE A 79 -25.16 -8.25 -1.47
CA ILE A 79 -25.28 -6.79 -1.34
C ILE A 79 -26.07 -6.21 -2.51
N ASN A 80 -25.75 -6.61 -3.74
CA ASN A 80 -26.45 -6.13 -4.93
C ASN A 80 -27.94 -6.49 -4.90
N LYS A 81 -28.28 -7.71 -4.47
CA LYS A 81 -29.66 -8.15 -4.30
C LYS A 81 -30.41 -7.33 -3.24
N ASP A 82 -29.77 -7.03 -2.12
CA ASP A 82 -30.34 -6.22 -1.05
C ASP A 82 -30.58 -4.77 -1.48
N ILE A 83 -29.64 -4.17 -2.20
CA ILE A 83 -29.79 -2.83 -2.79
C ILE A 83 -30.97 -2.80 -3.76
N LEU A 84 -31.06 -3.77 -4.68
CA LEU A 84 -32.14 -3.85 -5.66
C LEU A 84 -33.49 -4.07 -4.98
N SER A 85 -33.56 -4.95 -3.97
CA SER A 85 -34.78 -5.21 -3.22
C SER A 85 -35.25 -3.95 -2.48
N SER A 86 -34.33 -3.21 -1.86
CA SER A 86 -34.63 -1.96 -1.14
C SER A 86 -35.15 -0.86 -2.06
N ARG A 87 -34.52 -0.69 -3.24
CA ARG A 87 -34.99 0.25 -4.28
C ARG A 87 -36.38 -0.11 -4.80
N SER A 88 -36.70 -1.40 -4.93
CA SER A 88 -38.02 -1.85 -5.37
C SER A 88 -39.13 -1.53 -4.34
N LYS A 89 -38.83 -1.65 -3.04
CA LYS A 89 -39.75 -1.33 -1.94
C LYS A 89 -40.03 0.17 -1.88
N GLN A 90 -39.00 1.01 -2.03
CA GLN A 90 -39.14 2.46 -2.07
C GLN A 90 -40.02 2.93 -3.25
N LYS A 91 -39.83 2.37 -4.45
CA LYS A 91 -40.67 2.72 -5.62
C LYS A 91 -42.14 2.32 -5.45
N LYS A 92 -42.43 1.20 -4.78
CA LYS A 92 -43.81 0.78 -4.50
C LYS A 92 -44.51 1.70 -3.50
N ASN A 93 -43.79 2.13 -2.46
CA ASN A 93 -44.33 3.09 -1.49
C ASN A 93 -44.62 4.43 -2.16
N TYR A 94 -43.74 4.94 -3.02
CA TYR A 94 -43.94 6.22 -3.70
C TYR A 94 -45.16 6.24 -4.64
N ARG A 95 -45.49 5.11 -5.28
CA ARG A 95 -46.72 4.97 -6.10
C ARG A 95 -48.01 4.89 -5.28
N PHE A 96 -47.93 4.48 -4.02
CA PHE A 96 -49.11 4.34 -3.16
C PHE A 96 -49.57 5.67 -2.55
N PHE A 97 -48.73 6.71 -2.61
CA PHE A 97 -49.02 8.05 -2.08
C PHE A 97 -49.32 9.11 -3.17
N GLN A 98 -49.50 8.70 -4.43
CA GLN A 98 -49.99 9.54 -5.54
C GLN A 98 -51.39 9.12 -5.95
#